data_AF-A0A9N9JE11-F1
#
_entry.id   AF-A0A9N9JE11-F1
#
_cell.length_a   1.000
_cell.length_b   1.000
_cell.length_c   1.000
_cell.angle_alpha   90.00
_cell.angle_beta   90.00
_cell.angle_gamma   90.00
#
_symmetry.space_group_name_H-M   'P 1'
#
loop_
_entity.id
_entity.type
_entity.pdbx_description
1 polymer ?
#
loop_
_entity_poly.entity_id
_entity_poly.type
_entity_poly.pdbx_seq_one_letter_code
_entity_poly.pdbx_strand_id
1 'polypeptide(L)'
;IYNIEISEYVNDQWQAFNGDDIQLEIIMLDPYIRKNLTALPILEGHHARKYESLIQLPDVYGVFTFKVNYKRPGYTYIVDTSTVAIRPFKHNEYPRFISAAYPYYTGAASMG
;
A
#
# COMPACT_ATOMS: atom_id res chain seq x y z
N ILE A 1 -2.49 -1.84 4.13
CA ILE A 1 -3.52 -2.11 3.10
C ILE A 1 -3.78 -0.79 2.39
N TYR A 2 -3.75 -0.77 1.06
CA TYR A 2 -4.21 0.38 0.28
C TYR A 2 -5.60 0.07 -0.28
N ASN A 3 -6.47 1.07 -0.32
CA ASN A 3 -7.79 0.95 -0.95
C ASN A 3 -8.19 2.24 -1.66
N ILE A 4 -9.04 2.09 -2.68
CA ILE A 4 -9.63 3.19 -3.45
C ILE A 4 -11.07 2.80 -3.82
N GLU A 5 -11.96 3.78 -3.93
CA GLU A 5 -13.34 3.60 -4.37
C GLU A 5 -13.55 4.28 -5.72
N ILE A 6 -14.18 3.57 -6.65
CA ILE A 6 -14.41 4.07 -8.02
C ILE A 6 -15.87 3.83 -8.40
N SER A 7 -16.51 4.88 -8.91
CA SER A 7 -17.85 4.86 -9.48
C SER A 7 -17.82 5.25 -10.96
N GLU A 8 -18.83 4.82 -11.69
CA GLU A 8 -19.04 5.11 -13.10
C GLU A 8 -20.42 5.76 -13.27
N TYR A 9 -20.55 6.72 -14.18
CA TYR A 9 -21.83 7.36 -14.48
C TYR A 9 -22.42 6.76 -15.77
N VAL A 10 -23.56 6.07 -15.65
CA VAL A 10 -24.22 5.36 -16.76
C VAL A 10 -25.73 5.59 -16.67
N ASN A 11 -26.37 5.94 -17.80
CA ASN A 11 -27.82 6.15 -17.90
C ASN A 11 -28.38 7.09 -16.80
N ASP A 12 -27.77 8.26 -16.66
CA ASP A 12 -28.10 9.29 -15.67
C ASP A 12 -27.96 8.90 -14.19
N GLN A 13 -27.30 7.77 -13.90
CA GLN A 13 -27.11 7.27 -12.53
C GLN A 13 -25.64 6.89 -12.27
N TRP A 14 -25.20 7.10 -11.03
CA TRP A 14 -23.92 6.57 -10.56
C TRP A 14 -24.06 5.09 -10.20
N GLN A 15 -23.15 4.28 -10.72
CA GLN A 15 -23.07 2.85 -10.47
C GLN A 15 -21.64 2.43 -10.12
N ALA A 16 -21.53 1.28 -9.45
CA ALA A 16 -20.25 0.70 -9.07
C ALA A 16 -19.41 0.36 -10.32
N PHE A 17 -18.17 0.85 -10.38
CA PHE A 17 -17.28 0.55 -11.50
C PHE A 17 -16.90 -0.93 -11.54
N ASN A 18 -16.80 -1.51 -12.74
CA ASN A 18 -16.46 -2.92 -12.95
C ASN A 18 -15.23 -3.08 -13.86
N GLY A 19 -14.07 -2.68 -13.37
CA GLY A 19 -12.76 -3.02 -13.95
C GLY A 19 -12.01 -4.04 -13.10
N ASP A 20 -11.17 -4.86 -13.72
CA ASP A 20 -10.30 -5.88 -13.11
C ASP A 20 -8.80 -5.54 -13.22
N ASP A 21 -8.47 -4.47 -13.94
CA ASP A 21 -7.12 -4.11 -14.38
C ASP A 21 -6.58 -2.83 -13.72
N ILE A 22 -7.15 -2.43 -12.59
CA ILE A 22 -6.68 -1.28 -11.82
C ILE A 22 -5.37 -1.64 -11.12
N GLN A 23 -4.39 -0.75 -11.21
CA GLN A 23 -3.05 -0.95 -10.66
C GLN A 23 -2.67 0.19 -9.73
N LEU A 24 -2.06 -0.18 -8.61
CA LEU A 24 -1.32 0.72 -7.74
C LEU A 24 0.16 0.67 -8.09
N GLU A 25 0.77 1.84 -8.20
CA GLU A 25 2.20 2.04 -8.32
C GLU A 25 2.73 2.75 -7.06
N ILE A 26 3.80 2.23 -6.48
CA ILE A 26 4.55 2.87 -5.39
C ILE A 26 5.88 3.33 -5.96
N ILE A 27 6.07 4.64 -6.03
CA ILE A 27 7.13 5.30 -6.79
C ILE A 27 7.98 6.14 -5.84
N MET A 28 9.29 6.19 -6.05
CA MET A 28 10.18 7.18 -5.42
C MET A 28 10.91 8.00 -6.47
N LEU A 29 11.72 7.33 -7.31
CA LEU A 29 12.31 7.89 -8.54
C LEU A 29 11.75 7.13 -9.74
N ASP A 30 11.90 5.80 -9.71
CA ASP A 30 11.25 4.85 -10.61
C ASP A 30 10.20 4.03 -9.84
N PRO A 31 9.20 3.42 -10.53
CA PRO A 31 8.20 2.58 -9.87
C PRO A 31 8.87 1.38 -9.22
N TYR A 32 8.79 1.33 -7.88
CA TYR A 32 9.41 0.29 -7.06
C TYR A 32 8.52 -0.94 -6.95
N ILE A 33 7.22 -0.72 -6.82
CA ILE A 33 6.22 -1.80 -6.72
C ILE A 33 5.05 -1.44 -7.63
N ARG A 34 4.63 -2.39 -8.46
CA ARG A 34 3.36 -2.34 -9.20
C ARG A 34 2.51 -3.53 -8.79
N LYS A 35 1.28 -3.28 -8.36
CA LYS A 35 0.37 -4.34 -7.90
C LYS A 35 -1.05 -4.07 -8.38
N ASN A 36 -1.70 -5.11 -8.91
CA ASN A 36 -3.12 -5.04 -9.25
C ASN A 36 -3.95 -4.93 -7.97
N LEU A 37 -5.03 -4.15 -8.03
CA LEU A 37 -6.01 -4.04 -6.97
C LEU A 37 -7.10 -5.09 -7.17
N THR A 38 -7.46 -5.77 -6.09
CA THR A 38 -8.56 -6.73 -6.10
C THR A 38 -9.87 -6.00 -5.83
N ALA A 39 -10.85 -6.25 -6.68
CA ALA A 39 -12.18 -5.67 -6.53
C ALA A 39 -12.95 -6.40 -5.43
N LEU A 40 -13.48 -5.64 -4.47
CA LEU A 40 -14.32 -6.19 -3.40
C LEU A 40 -15.78 -6.36 -3.86
N PRO A 41 -16.58 -7.16 -3.11
CA PRO A 41 -18.02 -7.24 -3.32
C PRO A 41 -18.67 -5.86 -3.24
N ILE A 42 -19.67 -5.62 -4.09
CA ILE A 42 -20.45 -4.39 -4.09
C ILE A 42 -21.31 -4.39 -2.82
N LEU A 43 -21.19 -3.34 -2.02
CA LEU A 43 -22.02 -3.16 -0.84
C LEU A 43 -23.39 -2.64 -1.27
N GLU A 44 -24.46 -3.21 -0.71
CA GLU A 44 -25.83 -2.75 -1.01
C GLU A 44 -25.98 -1.26 -0.67
N GLY A 45 -26.63 -0.51 -1.57
CA GLY A 45 -26.83 0.93 -1.43
C GLY A 45 -25.62 1.81 -1.74
N HIS A 46 -24.46 1.24 -2.14
CA HIS A 46 -23.28 2.01 -2.52
C HIS A 46 -23.15 2.11 -4.05
N HIS A 47 -22.94 3.32 -4.54
CA HIS A 47 -22.74 3.62 -5.96
C HIS A 47 -21.27 3.52 -6.40
N ALA A 48 -20.37 3.11 -5.51
CA ALA A 48 -18.94 2.96 -5.77
C ALA A 48 -18.48 1.54 -5.43
N ARG A 49 -17.51 1.03 -6.19
CA ARG A 49 -16.84 -0.24 -5.89
C ARG A 49 -15.50 0.02 -5.22
N LYS A 50 -15.23 -0.71 -4.15
CA LYS A 50 -13.95 -0.68 -3.44
C LYS A 50 -12.95 -1.65 -4.06
N TYR A 51 -11.73 -1.17 -4.22
CA TYR A 51 -10.58 -1.89 -4.72
C TYR A 51 -9.49 -1.87 -3.68
N GLU A 52 -8.85 -3.01 -3.38
CA GLU A 52 -7.83 -3.08 -2.34
C GLU A 52 -6.63 -3.95 -2.71
N SER A 53 -5.52 -3.70 -2.03
CA SER A 53 -4.36 -4.58 -2.08
C SER A 53 -3.57 -4.53 -0.78
N LEU A 54 -3.17 -5.70 -0.29
CA LEU A 54 -2.21 -5.82 0.81
C LEU A 54 -0.80 -5.66 0.24
N ILE A 55 -0.04 -4.68 0.73
CA ILE A 55 1.29 -4.37 0.21
C ILE A 55 2.29 -4.41 1.35
N GLN A 56 3.42 -5.07 1.11
CA GLN A 56 4.61 -4.96 1.94
C GLN A 56 5.41 -3.75 1.45
N LEU A 57 5.77 -2.86 2.37
CA LEU A 57 6.59 -1.69 2.07
C LEU A 57 8.01 -2.12 1.69
N PRO A 58 8.71 -1.37 0.82
CA PRO A 58 10.10 -1.63 0.50
C PRO A 58 11.00 -1.37 1.72
N ASP A 59 12.16 -2.03 1.75
CA ASP A 59 13.17 -1.84 2.81
C ASP A 59 13.93 -0.50 2.69
N VAL A 60 13.71 0.25 1.60
CA VAL A 60 14.29 1.57 1.36
C VAL A 60 13.44 2.64 2.04
N TYR A 61 14.10 3.48 2.85
CA TYR A 61 13.47 4.62 3.51
C TYR A 61 13.44 5.84 2.59
N GLY A 62 12.42 6.68 2.72
CA GLY A 62 12.28 7.87 1.90
C GLY A 62 10.83 8.31 1.76
N VAL A 63 10.60 9.20 0.81
CA VAL A 63 9.26 9.69 0.45
C VAL A 63 8.81 8.96 -0.81
N PHE A 64 7.70 8.24 -0.71
CA PHE A 64 7.10 7.49 -1.81
C PHE A 64 5.78 8.13 -2.24
N THR A 65 5.47 8.05 -3.52
CA THR A 65 4.17 8.38 -4.08
C THR A 65 3.42 7.11 -4.41
N PHE A 66 2.25 6.95 -3.82
CA PHE A 66 1.30 5.90 -4.11
C PHE A 66 0.36 6.45 -5.18
N LYS A 67 0.34 5.82 -6.34
CA LYS A 67 -0.32 6.35 -7.53
C LYS A 67 -1.22 5.29 -8.15
N VAL A 68 -2.47 5.66 -8.40
CA VAL A 68 -3.37 4.92 -9.28
C VAL A 68 -3.56 5.76 -10.53
N ASN A 69 -3.23 5.19 -11.68
CA ASN A 69 -3.32 5.87 -12.97
C ASN A 69 -4.11 5.01 -13.95
N TYR A 70 -5.41 5.26 -14.03
CA TYR A 70 -6.32 4.52 -14.89
C TYR A 70 -6.61 5.30 -16.17
N LYS A 71 -5.98 4.87 -17.26
CA LYS A 71 -6.17 5.43 -18.60
C LYS A 71 -6.55 4.31 -19.56
N ARG A 72 -7.84 4.25 -19.91
CA ARG A 72 -8.40 3.29 -20.87
C ARG A 72 -9.26 4.02 -21.89
N PRO A 73 -9.21 3.62 -23.18
CA PRO A 73 -10.13 4.14 -24.19
C PRO A 73 -11.58 3.93 -23.75
N GLY A 74 -12.43 4.94 -23.95
CA GLY A 74 -13.84 4.90 -23.54
C GLY A 74 -14.11 5.30 -22.09
N TYR A 75 -13.07 5.48 -21.26
CA TYR A 75 -13.20 5.90 -19.87
C TYR A 75 -12.57 7.27 -19.62
N THR A 76 -13.11 7.99 -18.63
CA THR A 76 -12.47 9.18 -18.07
C THR A 76 -11.14 8.80 -17.43
N TYR A 77 -10.11 9.62 -17.62
CA TYR A 77 -8.81 9.38 -17.01
C TYR A 77 -8.85 9.67 -15.52
N ILE A 78 -8.45 8.69 -14.72
CA ILE A 78 -8.35 8.81 -13.27
C ILE A 78 -6.87 8.81 -12.90
N VAL A 79 -6.46 9.85 -12.17
CA VAL A 79 -5.13 9.91 -11.56
C VAL A 79 -5.32 10.29 -10.11
N ASP A 80 -5.06 9.36 -9.22
CA ASP A 80 -5.01 9.59 -7.78
C ASP A 80 -3.57 9.39 -7.29
N THR A 81 -3.10 10.31 -6.45
CA THR A 81 -1.73 10.28 -5.92
C THR A 81 -1.72 10.69 -4.46
N SER A 82 -1.09 9.87 -3.62
CA SER A 82 -0.83 10.18 -2.22
C SER A 82 0.65 10.07 -1.91
N THR A 83 1.18 11.01 -1.14
CA THR A 83 2.59 11.03 -0.76
C THR A 83 2.75 10.48 0.66
N VAL A 84 3.60 9.47 0.82
CA VAL A 84 3.79 8.71 2.05
C VAL A 84 5.27 8.64 2.40
N ALA A 85 5.62 9.05 3.62
CA ALA A 85 6.99 8.93 4.11
C ALA A 85 7.20 7.57 4.82
N ILE A 86 8.17 6.79 4.36
CA ILE A 86 8.62 5.53 4.96
C ILE A 86 9.88 5.83 5.77
N ARG A 87 9.81 5.61 7.09
CA ARG A 87 10.93 5.85 8.02
C ARG A 87 11.67 4.56 8.38
N PRO A 88 12.95 4.65 8.75
CA PRO A 88 13.65 3.53 9.37
C PRO A 88 13.09 3.19 10.76
N PHE A 89 13.50 2.02 11.24
CA PHE A 89 13.28 1.61 12.62
C PHE A 89 14.00 2.57 13.59
N LYS A 90 13.33 2.87 14.70
CA LYS A 90 13.92 3.58 15.83
C LYS A 90 14.81 2.64 16.63
N HIS A 91 15.71 3.21 17.42
CA HIS A 91 16.62 2.45 18.30
C HIS A 91 15.91 1.50 19.29
N ASN A 92 14.63 1.70 19.56
CA ASN A 92 13.81 0.89 20.47
C ASN A 92 12.90 -0.12 19.75
N GLU A 93 12.91 -0.16 18.43
CA GLU A 93 12.11 -1.09 17.61
C GLU A 93 12.90 -2.34 17.18
N TYR A 94 14.20 -2.37 17.46
CA TYR A 94 15.03 -3.56 17.22
C TYR A 94 14.78 -4.64 18.28
N PRO A 95 14.80 -5.94 17.90
CA PRO A 95 14.71 -7.05 18.84
C PRO A 95 15.79 -6.97 19.93
N ARG A 96 15.41 -7.24 21.17
CA ARG A 96 16.31 -7.30 22.34
C ARG A 96 16.34 -8.71 22.91
N PHE A 97 17.38 -9.03 23.67
CA PHE A 97 17.55 -10.33 24.31
C PHE A 97 17.53 -11.50 23.31
N ILE A 98 18.31 -11.35 22.24
CA ILE A 98 18.44 -12.40 21.22
C ILE A 98 19.21 -13.59 21.82
N SER A 99 18.71 -14.81 21.59
CA SER A 99 19.29 -16.05 22.15
C SER A 99 20.75 -16.24 21.75
N ALA A 100 21.09 -15.85 20.51
CA ALA A 100 22.46 -15.87 20.00
C ALA A 100 23.43 -14.96 20.79
N ALA A 101 22.92 -13.98 21.53
CA ALA A 101 23.74 -13.06 22.32
C ALA A 101 23.87 -13.46 23.81
N TYR A 102 23.27 -14.58 24.24
CA TYR A 102 23.37 -15.04 25.64
C TYR A 102 24.81 -15.14 26.17
N PRO A 103 25.80 -15.68 25.42
CA PRO A 103 27.18 -15.73 25.91
C PRO A 103 27.77 -14.35 26.28
N TYR A 104 27.39 -13.30 25.55
CA TYR A 104 27.85 -11.94 25.84
C TYR A 104 27.15 -11.34 27.07
N TYR A 105 25.85 -11.61 27.23
CA TYR A 105 25.09 -11.13 28.38
C TYR A 105 25.56 -11.79 29.69
N THR A 106 25.81 -13.11 29.68
CA THR A 106 26.31 -13.83 30.86
C THR A 106 27.76 -13.45 31.19
N GLY A 107 28.61 -13.29 30.18
CA GLY A 107 29.99 -12.83 30.36
C GLY A 107 30.08 -11.44 30.98
N ALA A 108 29.21 -10.51 30.57
CA ALA A 108 29.13 -9.19 31.19
C ALA A 108 28.68 -9.27 32.66
N ALA A 109 27.72 -10.14 32.98
CA ALA A 109 27.24 -10.33 34.35
C ALA A 109 28.25 -11.04 35.26
N SER A 110 29.12 -11.91 34.72
CA SER A 110 30.12 -12.63 35.51
C SER A 110 31.34 -11.79 35.91
N MET A 111 31.54 -10.63 35.26
CA MET A 111 32.69 -9.74 35.50
C MET A 111 32.43 -8.71 36.62
N GLY A 112 31.33 -8.85 37.37
CA GLY A 112 30.93 -7.99 38.48
C GLY A 112 31.17 -8.58 39.86
#